data_AF-A0A087TU93-F1
#
_entry.id   AF-A0A087TU93-F1
#
_cell.length_a   1.000
_cell.length_b   1.000
_cell.length_c   1.000
_cell.angle_alpha   90.00
_cell.angle_beta   90.00
_cell.angle_gamma   90.00
#
_symmetry.space_group_name_H-M   'P 1'
#
loop_
_entity.id
_entity.type
_entity.pdbx_description
1 polymer ?
#
loop_
_entity_poly.entity_id
_entity_poly.type
_entity_poly.pdbx_seq_one_letter_code
_entity_poly.pdbx_strand_id
1 'polypeptide(L)'
;MDADHEQRVNIKFCIKFGNTSNERWNMIMQAYAGEALSRSRVFEWYKRFHEGRDSCKTILELIPMCGSCKAVTPRRSSCNCM
;
A
#
# COMPACT_ATOMS: atom_id res chain seq x y z
N MET A 1 13.33 -6.27 11.51
CA MET A 1 12.51 -5.99 10.32
C MET A 1 13.42 -5.28 9.34
N ASP A 2 13.74 -5.89 8.22
CA ASP A 2 14.58 -5.28 7.19
C ASP A 2 13.84 -4.09 6.55
N ALA A 3 14.55 -2.98 6.28
CA ALA A 3 13.96 -1.78 5.68
C ALA A 3 13.22 -2.08 4.36
N ASP A 4 13.75 -3.04 3.60
CA ASP A 4 13.13 -3.60 2.39
C ASP A 4 11.74 -4.20 2.62
N HIS A 5 11.52 -4.86 3.76
CA HIS A 5 10.24 -5.48 4.09
C HIS A 5 9.20 -4.41 4.42
N GLU A 6 9.58 -3.42 5.22
CA GLU A 6 8.70 -2.30 5.58
C GLU A 6 8.25 -1.51 4.34
N GLN A 7 9.18 -1.21 3.44
CA GLN A 7 8.86 -0.54 2.18
C GLN A 7 7.86 -1.34 1.33
N ARG A 8 8.00 -2.66 1.26
CA ARG A 8 7.06 -3.53 0.54
C ARG A 8 5.66 -3.52 1.16
N VAL A 9 5.55 -3.48 2.49
CA VAL A 9 4.27 -3.32 3.19
C VAL A 9 3.60 -1.99 2.83
N ASN A 10 4.38 -0.91 2.80
CA ASN A 10 3.88 0.41 2.42
C ASN A 10 3.50 0.53 0.94
N ILE A 11 4.20 -0.18 0.04
CA ILE A 11 3.79 -0.33 -1.35
C ILE A 11 2.44 -1.05 -1.43
N LYS A 12 2.25 -2.19 -0.73
CA LYS A 12 0.96 -2.91 -0.68
C LYS A 12 -0.18 -2.02 -0.17
N PHE A 13 0.09 -1.17 0.82
CA PHE A 13 -0.87 -0.20 1.33
C PHE A 13 -1.29 0.84 0.28
N CYS A 14 -0.31 1.45 -0.40
CA CYS A 14 -0.55 2.43 -1.47
C CYS A 14 -1.35 1.85 -2.66
N ILE A 15 -1.21 0.54 -2.91
CA ILE A 15 -2.00 -0.17 -3.94
C ILE A 15 -3.45 -0.25 -3.52
N LYS A 16 -3.70 -0.69 -2.28
CA LYS A 16 -5.05 -0.78 -1.69
C LYS A 16 -5.76 0.58 -1.72
N PHE A 17 -5.05 1.67 -1.40
CA PHE A 17 -5.61 3.02 -1.40
C PHE A 17 -6.00 3.57 -2.80
N GLY A 18 -5.65 2.85 -3.87
CA GLY A 18 -6.07 3.19 -5.24
C GLY A 18 -5.41 4.46 -5.79
N ASN A 19 -4.24 4.84 -5.28
CA ASN A 19 -3.44 5.94 -5.83
C ASN A 19 -3.04 5.65 -7.28
N THR A 20 -2.75 6.63 -8.11
CA THR A 20 -2.24 6.36 -9.46
C THR A 20 -0.78 5.89 -9.41
N SER A 21 -0.29 5.21 -10.45
CA SER A 21 1.10 4.71 -10.50
C SER A 21 2.16 5.79 -10.20
N ASN A 22 1.89 7.04 -10.59
CA ASN A 22 2.82 8.15 -10.38
C ASN A 22 2.76 8.70 -8.95
N GLU A 23 1.56 8.83 -8.36
CA GLU A 23 1.39 9.23 -6.96
C GLU A 23 2.05 8.22 -6.01
N ARG A 24 1.92 6.92 -6.29
CA ARG A 24 2.54 5.87 -5.46
C ARG A 24 4.06 5.97 -5.44
N TRP A 25 4.68 6.18 -6.60
CA TRP A 25 6.13 6.37 -6.69
C TRP A 25 6.58 7.61 -5.90
N ASN A 26 5.86 8.73 -6.04
CA ASN A 26 6.15 9.94 -5.29
C ASN A 26 5.99 9.74 -3.77
N MET A 27 4.99 8.99 -3.32
CA MET A 27 4.81 8.69 -1.89
C MET A 27 5.96 7.85 -1.32
N ILE A 28 6.42 6.82 -2.05
CA ILE A 28 7.57 6.01 -1.63
C ILE A 28 8.84 6.84 -1.58
N MET A 29 9.07 7.70 -2.59
CA MET A 29 10.22 8.62 -2.59
C MET A 29 10.14 9.66 -1.46
N GLN A 30 8.96 10.16 -1.13
CA GLN A 30 8.78 11.09 0.00
C GLN A 30 9.01 10.42 1.35
N ALA A 31 8.59 9.16 1.51
CA ALA A 31 8.71 8.44 2.76
C ALA A 31 10.14 7.95 3.04
N TYR A 32 10.86 7.50 2.01
CA TYR A 32 12.14 6.81 2.15
C TYR A 32 13.33 7.54 1.50
N ALA A 33 13.09 8.57 0.70
CA ALA A 33 14.11 9.39 0.06
C ALA A 33 15.23 8.56 -0.60
N GLY A 34 16.47 8.69 -0.13
CA GLY A 34 17.64 7.99 -0.67
C GLY A 34 17.69 6.49 -0.32
N GLU A 35 16.89 6.04 0.63
CA GLU A 35 16.77 4.63 1.02
C GLU A 35 15.62 3.92 0.31
N ALA A 36 14.87 4.65 -0.55
CA ALA A 36 13.77 4.08 -1.31
C ALA A 36 14.25 2.97 -2.26
N LEU A 37 13.46 1.90 -2.36
CA LEU A 37 13.61 0.90 -3.39
C LEU A 37 13.68 1.56 -4.78
N SER A 38 14.54 1.03 -5.65
CA SER A 38 14.65 1.52 -7.02
C SER A 38 13.30 1.47 -7.73
N ARG A 39 13.08 2.39 -8.67
CA ARG A 39 11.83 2.49 -9.43
C ARG A 39 11.40 1.15 -10.01
N SER A 40 12.32 0.40 -10.60
CA SER A 40 12.08 -0.93 -11.16
C SER A 40 11.59 -1.95 -10.11
N ARG A 41 12.17 -1.94 -8.90
CA ARG A 41 11.73 -2.80 -7.79
C ARG A 41 10.32 -2.44 -7.31
N VAL A 42 10.01 -1.15 -7.21
CA VAL A 42 8.66 -0.70 -6.82
C VAL A 42 7.61 -1.20 -7.83
N PHE A 43 7.89 -1.12 -9.13
CA PHE A 43 6.99 -1.64 -10.17
C PHE A 43 6.90 -3.18 -10.18
N GLU A 44 7.99 -3.90 -9.90
CA GLU A 44 7.96 -5.36 -9.74
C GLU A 44 7.02 -5.78 -8.61
N TRP A 45 7.17 -5.18 -7.43
CA TRP A 45 6.30 -5.43 -6.29
C TRP A 45 4.86 -5.03 -6.57
N TYR A 46 4.66 -3.91 -7.26
CA TYR A 46 3.33 -3.49 -7.70
C TYR A 46 2.61 -4.56 -8.51
N LYS A 47 3.28 -5.10 -9.53
CA LYS A 47 2.73 -6.16 -10.38
C LYS A 47 2.38 -7.40 -9.55
N ARG A 48 3.29 -7.81 -8.65
CA ARG A 48 3.08 -8.97 -7.76
C ARG A 48 1.86 -8.80 -6.86
N PHE A 49 1.72 -7.64 -6.22
CA PHE A 49 0.57 -7.32 -5.37
C PHE A 49 -0.73 -7.26 -6.17
N HIS A 50 -0.69 -6.72 -7.40
CA HIS A 50 -1.86 -6.69 -8.28
C HIS A 50 -2.31 -8.09 -8.72
N GLU A 51 -1.37 -9.00 -8.92
CA GLU A 51 -1.65 -10.40 -9.29
C GLU A 51 -1.97 -11.29 -8.07
N GLY A 52 -2.00 -10.74 -6.85
CA GLY A 52 -2.20 -11.50 -5.61
C GLY A 52 -1.07 -12.47 -5.30
N ARG A 53 0.10 -12.32 -5.95
CA ARG A 53 1.28 -13.17 -5.81
C ARG A 53 2.25 -12.60 -4.80
N ASP A 54 1.75 -12.27 -3.62
CA ASP A 54 2.55 -11.74 -2.53
C ASP A 54 2.51 -12.64 -1.29
N SER A 55 3.66 -12.78 -0.64
CA SER A 55 3.80 -13.50 0.63
C SER A 55 3.79 -12.55 1.83
N CYS A 56 3.52 -11.26 1.62
CA CYS A 56 3.54 -10.24 2.67
C CYS A 56 2.22 -10.26 3.45
N LYS A 57 2.18 -11.15 4.46
CA LYS A 57 1.11 -11.15 5.47
C LYS A 57 1.20 -9.87 6.30
N THR A 58 0.17 -9.05 6.25
CA THR A 58 0.11 -7.78 6.98
C THR A 58 -1.27 -7.63 7.62
N ILE A 59 -1.34 -6.88 8.73
CA ILE A 59 -2.60 -6.55 9.40
C ILE A 59 -3.60 -5.83 8.47
N LEU A 60 -3.12 -5.31 7.33
CA LEU A 60 -3.96 -4.71 6.29
C LEU A 60 -4.99 -5.67 5.72
N GLU A 61 -4.81 -6.99 5.84
CA GLU A 61 -5.83 -7.99 5.47
C GLU A 61 -7.00 -8.02 6.47
N LEU A 62 -6.78 -7.56 7.71
CA LEU A 62 -7.78 -7.54 8.78
C LEU A 62 -8.49 -6.20 8.90
N ILE A 63 -7.97 -5.12 8.29
CA ILE A 63 -8.61 -3.81 8.36
C ILE A 63 -9.44 -3.57 7.09
N PRO A 64 -10.79 -3.62 7.19
CA PRO A 64 -11.67 -3.32 6.07
C PRO A 64 -11.55 -1.84 5.71
N MET A 65 -11.49 -1.56 4.41
CA MET A 65 -11.62 -0.21 3.89
C MET A 65 -13.06 0.03 3.46
N CYS A 66 -13.55 1.23 3.71
CA CYS A 66 -14.84 1.66 3.16
C CYS A 66 -14.66 2.06 1.68
N GLY A 67 -15.48 1.50 0.80
CA GLY A 67 -15.39 1.72 -0.65
C GLY A 67 -15.68 3.16 -1.08
N SER A 68 -16.49 3.90 -0.31
CA SER A 68 -16.88 5.28 -0.62
C SER A 68 -15.81 6.31 -0.20
N CYS A 69 -15.30 6.23 1.04
CA CYS A 69 -14.32 7.18 1.59
C CYS A 69 -12.86 6.76 1.42
N LYS A 70 -12.59 5.49 1.07
CA LYS A 70 -11.26 4.86 1.15
C LYS A 70 -10.60 4.92 2.53
N ALA A 71 -11.33 5.30 3.58
CA ALA A 71 -10.80 5.35 4.94
C ALA A 71 -10.57 3.93 5.49
N VAL A 72 -9.49 3.80 6.25
CA VAL A 72 -9.15 2.61 7.03
C VAL A 72 -10.02 2.62 8.29
N THR A 73 -10.98 1.70 8.41
CA THR A 73 -11.94 1.70 9.52
C THR A 73 -11.82 0.42 10.36
N PRO A 74 -11.82 0.50 11.71
CA PRO A 74 -11.85 -0.69 12.57
C PRO A 74 -13.16 -1.49 12.44
N ARG A 75 -14.26 -0.83 12.06
CA ARG A 75 -15.57 -1.42 11.75
C ARG A 75 -16.21 -0.70 10.57
N ARG A 76 -16.82 -1.44 9.65
CA ARG A 76 -17.54 -0.91 8.47
C ARG A 76 -18.61 0.12 8.84
N SER A 77 -19.24 -0.04 9.99
CA SER A 77 -20.28 0.85 10.55
C SER A 77 -19.76 2.17 11.10
N SER A 78 -18.45 2.44 11.08
CA SER A 78 -17.87 3.69 11.58
C SER A 78 -17.54 4.73 10.49
N CYS A 79 -17.51 4.39 9.17
CA CYS A 79 -17.47 5.44 8.13
C CYS A 79 -18.93 5.90 7.87
N ASN A 80 -19.30 7.08 8.36
CA ASN A 80 -20.57 7.76 8.04
C ASN A 80 -20.47 8.49 6.69
N CYS A 81 -20.10 7.77 5.65
CA CYS A 81 -20.01 8.35 4.31
C CYS A 81 -21.38 8.24 3.64
N MET A 82 -21.99 9.40 3.42
CA MET A 82 -23.15 9.57 2.55
C MET A 82 -22.85 9.07 1.13
#